data_AF-U5CRF9-F1
#
_entry.id   AF-U5CRF9-F1
#
_cell.length_a   1.000
_cell.length_b   1.000
_cell.length_c   1.000
_cell.angle_alpha   90.00
_cell.angle_beta   90.00
_cell.angle_gamma   90.00
#
_symmetry.space_group_name_H-M   'P 1'
#
loop_
_entity.id
_entity.type
_entity.pdbx_description
1 polymer ?
#
loop_
_entity_poly.entity_id
_entity_poly.type
_entity_poly.pdbx_seq_one_letter_code
_entity_poly.pdbx_strand_id
1 'polypeptide(L)' 'MDGFYYDLEAFGNELKDIRKSLRLTQKDVADQTLVSTDTLRRIENGKVMPKQETLDLMSVIF' A
#
# COMPACT_ATOMS: atom_id res chain seq x y z
N MET A 1 -5.44 26.21 9.23
CA MET A 1 -4.99 24.99 9.92
C MET A 1 -4.11 24.30 8.91
N ASP A 2 -2.81 24.49 9.03
CA ASP A 2 -1.83 24.08 8.02
C ASP A 2 -1.71 22.56 8.09
N GLY A 3 -2.55 21.88 7.32
CA GLY A 3 -2.60 20.43 7.26
C GLY A 3 -1.39 19.94 6.50
N PHE A 4 -0.49 19.24 7.19
CA PHE A 4 0.59 18.48 6.56
C PHE A 4 -0.02 17.57 5.50
N TYR A 5 0.21 17.90 4.23
CA TYR A 5 -0.23 17.07 3.11
C TYR A 5 0.77 15.92 3.00
N TYR A 6 0.35 14.70 3.31
CA TYR A 6 1.19 13.52 3.11
C TYR A 6 1.48 13.35 1.62
N ASP A 7 2.74 13.07 1.29
CA ASP A 7 3.12 12.69 -0.07
C ASP A 7 2.71 11.23 -0.32
N LEU A 8 1.45 11.03 -0.72
CA LEU A 8 0.89 9.72 -1.01
C LEU A 8 1.52 9.07 -2.24
N GLU A 9 2.08 9.87 -3.15
CA GLU A 9 2.75 9.35 -4.34
C GLU A 9 4.10 8.75 -3.97
N ALA A 10 4.92 9.47 -3.19
CA ALA A 10 6.17 8.93 -2.66
C ALA A 10 5.93 7.69 -1.78
N PHE A 11 4.95 7.75 -0.88
CA PHE A 11 4.58 6.60 -0.03
C PHE A 11 4.14 5.38 -0.87
N GLY A 12 3.25 5.59 -1.85
CA GLY A 12 2.75 4.52 -2.71
C GLY A 12 3.86 3.89 -3.57
N ASN A 13 4.78 4.71 -4.08
CA ASN A 13 5.93 4.24 -4.85
C ASN A 13 6.88 3.40 -4.00
N GLU A 14 7.20 3.83 -2.78
CA GLU A 14 8.04 3.07 -1.86
C GLU A 14 7.43 1.69 -1.55
N LEU A 15 6.13 1.65 -1.23
CA LEU A 15 5.41 0.40 -0.96
C LEU A 15 5.47 -0.57 -2.17
N LYS A 16 5.28 -0.03 -3.38
CA LYS A 16 5.36 -0.78 -4.64
C LYS A 16 6.76 -1.33 -4.88
N ASP A 17 7.80 -0.58 -4.53
CA ASP A 17 9.18 -0.97 -4.70
C ASP A 17 9.57 -2.08 -3.71
N ILE A 18 9.14 -1.97 -2.44
CA ILE A 18 9.27 -3.06 -1.46
C ILE A 18 8.58 -4.32 -1.99
N ARG A 19 7.31 -4.23 -2.45
CA ARG A 19 6.57 -5.39 -3.00
C ARG A 19 7.33 -6.06 -4.14
N LYS A 20 7.84 -5.26 -5.08
CA LYS A 20 8.60 -5.78 -6.22
C LYS A 20 9.94 -6.38 -5.79
N SER A 21 10.60 -5.84 -4.77
CA SER A 21 11.84 -6.41 -4.23
C SER A 21 11.62 -7.81 -3.66
N LEU A 22 10.43 -8.06 -3.08
CA LEU A 22 9.97 -9.37 -2.62
C LEU A 22 9.48 -10.28 -3.75
N ARG A 23 9.51 -9.82 -5.01
CA ARG A 23 9.00 -10.52 -6.20
C ARG A 23 7.51 -10.86 -6.14
N LEU A 24 6.73 -10.10 -5.38
CA LEU A 24 5.29 -10.29 -5.23
C LEU A 24 4.52 -9.47 -6.27
N THR A 25 3.44 -10.03 -6.81
CA THR A 25 2.41 -9.28 -7.52
C THR A 25 1.43 -8.64 -6.54
N GLN A 26 0.61 -7.69 -7.01
CA GLN A 26 -0.49 -7.15 -6.18
C GLN A 26 -1.50 -8.23 -5.80
N LYS A 27 -1.67 -9.25 -6.66
CA LYS A 27 -2.54 -10.39 -6.39
C LYS A 27 -1.98 -11.26 -5.27
N ASP A 28 -0.68 -11.50 -5.24
CA ASP A 28 -0.06 -12.30 -4.16
C ASP A 28 -0.26 -11.65 -2.78
N VAL A 29 -0.16 -10.31 -2.71
CA VAL A 29 -0.44 -9.56 -1.48
C VAL A 29 -1.91 -9.66 -1.09
N ALA A 30 -2.83 -9.56 -2.05
CA ALA A 30 -4.26 -9.69 -1.80
C ALA A 30 -4.67 -11.12 -1.40
N ASP A 31 -4.02 -12.13 -1.95
CA ASP A 31 -4.30 -13.54 -1.62
C ASP A 31 -3.76 -13.92 -0.22
N GLN A 32 -2.78 -13.16 0.30
CA GLN A 32 -2.17 -13.37 1.63
C GLN A 32 -2.69 -12.43 2.72
N THR A 33 -3.48 -11.42 2.35
CA THR A 33 -4.05 -10.42 3.28
C THR A 33 -5.55 -10.28 3.07
N LEU A 34 -6.19 -9.43 3.85
CA LEU A 34 -7.60 -9.04 3.61
C LEU A 34 -7.71 -7.75 2.78
N VAL A 35 -6.62 -7.29 2.16
CA VAL A 35 -6.60 -6.09 1.33
C VAL A 35 -6.86 -6.47 -0.13
N SER A 36 -7.88 -5.88 -0.74
CA SER A 36 -8.18 -6.15 -2.15
C SER A 36 -7.06 -5.65 -3.08
N THR A 37 -6.89 -6.31 -4.23
CA THR A 37 -5.98 -5.88 -5.29
C THR A 37 -6.24 -4.44 -5.75
N ASP A 38 -7.51 -4.02 -5.85
CA ASP A 38 -7.83 -2.64 -6.23
C ASP A 38 -7.43 -1.63 -5.15
N THR A 39 -7.68 -1.96 -3.88
CA THR A 39 -7.26 -1.12 -2.74
C THR A 39 -5.74 -0.94 -2.75
N LEU A 40 -4.98 -2.03 -2.85
CA LEU A 40 -3.52 -1.98 -2.90
C LEU A 40 -3.03 -1.18 -4.12
N ARG A 41 -3.61 -1.40 -5.30
CA ARG A 41 -3.28 -0.64 -6.52
C ARG A 41 -3.53 0.86 -6.33
N ARG A 42 -4.62 1.26 -5.67
CA ARG A 42 -4.91 2.68 -5.41
C ARG A 42 -3.92 3.28 -4.40
N ILE A 43 -3.53 2.53 -3.37
CA ILE A 43 -2.49 2.96 -2.41
C ILE A 43 -1.15 3.15 -3.12
N GLU A 44 -0.70 2.15 -3.88
CA GLU A 44 0.58 2.20 -4.60
C GLU A 44 0.66 3.30 -5.67
N ASN A 45 -0.48 3.82 -6.12
CA ASN A 45 -0.55 4.94 -7.06
C ASN A 45 -0.90 6.27 -6.37
N GLY A 46 -0.80 6.34 -5.04
CA GLY A 46 -1.06 7.54 -4.24
C GLY A 46 -2.50 8.06 -4.29
N LYS A 47 -3.47 7.21 -4.68
CA LYS A 47 -4.89 7.61 -4.88
C LYS A 47 -5.75 7.48 -3.63
N VAL A 48 -5.23 6.86 -2.58
CA VAL A 48 -5.95 6.72 -1.30
C VAL A 48 -4.95 6.64 -0.16
N MET A 49 -5.23 7.35 0.94
CA MET A 49 -4.51 7.18 2.20
C MET A 49 -4.96 5.85 2.84
N PRO A 50 -4.04 4.91 3.12
CA PRO A 50 -4.41 3.71 3.87
C PRO A 50 -4.86 4.08 5.29
N LYS A 51 -5.85 3.36 5.82
CA LYS A 51 -6.20 3.45 7.24
C LYS A 51 -5.21 2.62 8.05
N GLN A 52 -5.14 2.87 9.36
CA GLN A 52 -4.31 2.07 10.28
C GLN A 52 -4.55 0.56 10.11
N GLU A 53 -5.81 0.12 10.10
CA GLU A 53 -6.16 -1.29 9.87
C GLU A 53 -5.60 -1.85 8.56
N THR A 54 -5.58 -1.05 7.48
CA THR A 54 -4.98 -1.48 6.21
C THR A 54 -3.46 -1.62 6.35
N LEU A 55 -2.80 -0.74 7.09
CA LEU A 55 -1.37 -0.86 7.38
C LEU A 55 -1.09 -2.13 8.21
N ASP A 56 -1.89 -2.39 9.24
CA ASP A 56 -1.75 -3.57 10.10
C ASP A 56 -1.90 -4.86 9.28
N LEU A 57 -2.89 -4.93 8.38
CA LEU A 57 -3.09 -6.07 7.49
C LEU A 57 -1.93 -6.28 6.51
N MET A 58 -1.27 -5.22 6.06
CA MET A 58 -0.13 -5.31 5.12
C MET A 58 1.21 -5.52 5.83
N SER A 59 1.31 -5.24 7.14
CA SER A 59 2.53 -5.37 7.95
C SER A 59 3.06 -6.81 8.09
N VAL A 60 2.22 -7.79 7.76
CA VAL A 60 2.63 -9.20 7.72
C VAL A 60 3.43 -9.54 6.46
N ILE A 61 3.50 -8.62 5.48
CA ILE A 61 4.21 -8.79 4.20
C ILE A 61 5.35 -7.80 4.04
N PHE A 62 5.12 -6.52 4.34
CA PHE A 62 6.09 -5.42 4.21
C PHE A 62 6.80 -5.14 5.55
#